data_AF-A0A1V6A7Q6-F1
#
_entry.id   AF-A0A1V6A7Q6-F1
#
_cell.length_a   1.000
_cell.length_b   1.000
_cell.length_c   1.000
_cell.angle_alpha   90.00
_cell.angle_beta   90.00
_cell.angle_gamma   90.00
#
_symmetry.space_group_name_H-M   'P 1'
#
loop_
_entity.id
_entity.type
_entity.pdbx_description
1 polymer ?
#
loop_
_entity_poly.entity_id
_entity_poly.type
_entity_poly.pdbx_seq_one_letter_code
_entity_poly.pdbx_strand_id
1 'polypeptide(L)'
;MHLISSEDILRGLESFRAIAKQDLLAAQLTENPDFWEKQASTRRNTYDRLISVINNEGVESAIFMAKQWYQQLPNFYDKLENSNPEDRGTKQALEIFFRACGVEKKEIKDTSSSIRA
;
A
#
# COMPACT_ATOMS: atom_id res chain seq x y z
N MET A 1 11.32 20.26 4.47
CA MET A 1 10.31 19.30 3.96
C MET A 1 10.26 19.49 2.46
N HIS A 2 10.82 18.56 1.68
CA HIS A 2 10.72 18.64 0.23
C HIS A 2 9.31 18.14 -0.13
N LEU A 3 8.44 19.08 -0.52
CA LEU A 3 7.09 18.74 -0.95
C LEU A 3 7.21 17.98 -2.28
N ILE A 4 7.01 16.66 -2.23
CA ILE A 4 6.88 15.86 -3.45
C ILE A 4 5.55 16.26 -4.09
N SER A 5 5.58 16.60 -5.37
CA SER A 5 4.38 17.00 -6.09
C SER A 5 3.38 15.83 -6.17
N SER A 6 2.09 16.14 -6.25
CA SER A 6 1.07 15.12 -6.49
C SER A 6 1.33 14.34 -7.78
N GLU A 7 1.84 15.01 -8.81
CA GLU A 7 2.22 14.42 -10.10
C GLU A 7 3.35 13.40 -9.96
N ASP A 8 4.38 13.69 -9.16
CA ASP A 8 5.46 12.74 -8.90
C ASP A 8 4.99 11.52 -8.12
N ILE A 9 4.10 11.71 -7.14
CA ILE A 9 3.50 10.60 -6.38
C ILE A 9 2.68 9.71 -7.33
N LEU A 10 1.84 10.31 -8.18
CA LEU A 10 1.02 9.58 -9.16
C LEU A 10 1.90 8.79 -10.14
N ARG A 11 2.96 9.41 -10.67
CA ARG A 11 3.92 8.73 -11.56
C ARG A 11 4.63 7.56 -10.86
N GLY A 12 4.98 7.73 -9.59
CA GLY A 12 5.52 6.66 -8.76
C GLY A 12 4.53 5.50 -8.59
N LEU A 13 3.27 5.82 -8.26
CA LEU A 13 2.21 4.81 -8.08
C LEU A 13 1.91 4.05 -9.36
N GLU A 14 1.87 4.70 -10.53
CA GLU A 14 1.72 4.01 -11.81
C GLU A 14 2.88 3.06 -12.10
N SER A 15 4.10 3.46 -11.74
CA SER A 15 5.29 2.60 -11.85
C SER A 15 5.18 1.37 -10.94
N PHE A 16 4.78 1.55 -9.68
CA PHE A 16 4.61 0.44 -8.73
C PHE A 16 3.46 -0.49 -9.11
N ARG A 17 2.38 0.06 -9.67
CA ARG A 17 1.26 -0.70 -10.24
C ARG A 17 1.70 -1.54 -11.43
N ALA A 18 2.53 -0.98 -12.33
CA ALA A 18 3.11 -1.72 -13.44
C ALA A 18 4.02 -2.86 -12.95
N ILE A 19 4.85 -2.62 -11.93
CA ILE A 19 5.68 -3.66 -11.30
C ILE A 19 4.81 -4.76 -10.70
N ALA A 20 3.77 -4.41 -9.93
CA ALA A 20 2.85 -5.40 -9.37
C ALA A 20 2.14 -6.23 -10.46
N LYS A 21 1.86 -5.64 -11.63
CA LYS A 21 1.36 -6.39 -12.79
C LYS A 21 2.40 -7.37 -13.35
N GLN A 22 3.68 -6.99 -13.39
CA GLN A 22 4.74 -7.92 -13.80
C GLN A 22 4.91 -9.05 -12.78
N ASP A 23 4.87 -8.74 -11.48
CA ASP A 23 4.92 -9.76 -10.41
C ASP A 23 3.76 -10.75 -10.53
N LEU A 24 2.56 -10.28 -10.87
CA LEU A 24 1.39 -11.12 -11.13
C LEU A 24 1.63 -12.10 -12.29
N LEU A 25 2.22 -11.62 -13.39
CA LEU A 25 2.56 -12.47 -14.55
C LEU A 25 3.66 -13.48 -14.22
N ALA A 26 4.61 -13.10 -13.36
CA ALA A 26 5.72 -13.94 -12.93
C ALA A 26 5.35 -14.93 -11.81
N ALA A 27 4.20 -14.77 -11.15
CA ALA A 27 3.78 -15.60 -10.00
C ALA A 27 3.80 -17.10 -10.31
N GLN A 28 3.43 -17.49 -11.54
CA GLN A 28 3.41 -18.88 -11.99
C GLN A 28 4.79 -19.54 -12.06
N LEU A 29 5.87 -18.76 -11.98
CA LEU A 29 7.26 -19.23 -11.98
C LEU A 29 7.85 -19.36 -10.56
N THR A 30 7.04 -19.15 -9.52
CA THR A 30 7.49 -19.15 -8.12
C THR A 30 7.16 -20.45 -7.39
N GLU A 31 7.73 -20.65 -6.20
CA GLU A 31 7.47 -21.84 -5.37
C GLU A 31 6.05 -21.89 -4.78
N ASN A 32 5.33 -20.75 -4.75
CA ASN A 32 3.96 -20.68 -4.25
C ASN A 32 3.11 -19.73 -5.12
N PRO A 33 2.72 -20.15 -6.34
CA PRO A 33 2.04 -19.29 -7.31
C PRO A 33 0.79 -18.61 -6.76
N ASP A 34 -0.08 -19.34 -6.06
CA ASP A 34 -1.33 -18.83 -5.51
C ASP A 34 -1.10 -17.67 -4.52
N PHE A 35 -0.07 -17.78 -3.67
CA PHE A 35 0.29 -16.73 -2.74
C PHE A 35 0.74 -15.48 -3.49
N TRP A 36 1.71 -15.62 -4.40
CA TRP A 36 2.31 -14.49 -5.11
C TRP A 36 1.31 -13.82 -6.06
N GLU A 37 0.42 -14.59 -6.68
CA GLU A 37 -0.65 -14.08 -7.54
C GLU A 37 -1.60 -13.18 -6.74
N LYS A 38 -2.12 -13.68 -5.61
CA LYS A 38 -3.03 -12.92 -4.73
C LYS A 38 -2.37 -11.69 -4.13
N GLN A 39 -1.10 -11.83 -3.73
CA GLN A 39 -0.32 -10.74 -3.15
C GLN A 39 -0.09 -9.62 -4.18
N ALA A 40 0.36 -9.96 -5.38
CA ALA A 40 0.64 -9.00 -6.44
C ALA A 40 -0.64 -8.33 -6.97
N SER A 41 -1.71 -9.11 -7.14
CA SER A 41 -3.04 -8.59 -7.50
C SER A 41 -3.53 -7.56 -6.48
N THR A 42 -3.42 -7.89 -5.18
CA THR A 42 -3.85 -6.99 -4.10
C THR A 42 -3.02 -5.71 -4.05
N ARG A 43 -1.71 -5.78 -4.25
CA ARG A 43 -0.85 -4.58 -4.38
C ARG A 43 -1.32 -3.69 -5.51
N ARG A 44 -1.51 -4.27 -6.70
CA ARG A 44 -1.96 -3.54 -7.88
C ARG A 44 -3.30 -2.82 -7.61
N ASN A 45 -4.25 -3.51 -7.00
CA ASN A 45 -5.56 -2.95 -6.67
C ASN A 45 -5.47 -1.83 -5.60
N THR A 46 -4.55 -1.96 -4.63
CA THR A 46 -4.31 -0.92 -3.64
C THR A 46 -3.73 0.34 -4.29
N TYR A 47 -2.79 0.19 -5.23
CA TYR A 47 -2.27 1.33 -5.99
C TYR A 47 -3.35 1.98 -6.88
N ASP A 48 -4.17 1.18 -7.57
CA ASP A 48 -5.33 1.69 -8.34
C ASP A 48 -6.25 2.54 -7.43
N ARG A 49 -6.53 2.07 -6.22
CA ARG A 49 -7.36 2.80 -5.25
C ARG A 49 -6.69 4.10 -4.77
N LEU A 50 -5.40 4.08 -4.46
CA LEU A 50 -4.65 5.27 -4.05
C LEU A 50 -4.62 6.34 -5.16
N ILE A 51 -4.35 5.92 -6.40
CA ILE A 51 -4.37 6.82 -7.58
C ILE A 51 -5.74 7.47 -7.71
N SER A 52 -6.82 6.69 -7.58
CA SER A 52 -8.19 7.22 -7.62
C SER A 52 -8.46 8.25 -6.52
N VAL A 53 -8.06 7.97 -5.28
CA VAL A 53 -8.24 8.93 -4.17
C VAL A 53 -7.42 10.19 -4.40
N ILE A 54 -6.17 10.10 -4.87
CA ILE A 54 -5.35 11.29 -5.14
C ILE A 54 -5.98 12.16 -6.23
N ASN A 55 -6.47 11.55 -7.32
CA ASN A 55 -7.08 12.28 -8.44
C ASN A 55 -8.39 12.98 -8.04
N ASN A 56 -9.16 12.40 -7.12
CA ASN A 56 -10.48 12.91 -6.74
C ASN A 56 -10.46 13.81 -5.49
N GLU A 57 -9.58 13.50 -4.53
CA GLU A 57 -9.60 14.06 -3.17
C GLU A 57 -8.25 14.61 -2.71
N GLY A 58 -7.18 14.43 -3.50
CA GLY A 58 -5.84 14.92 -3.20
C GLY A 58 -4.98 13.99 -2.33
N VAL A 59 -3.71 14.36 -2.20
CA VAL A 59 -2.67 13.54 -1.52
C VAL A 59 -2.92 13.40 -0.03
N GLU A 60 -3.39 14.46 0.65
CA GLU A 60 -3.66 14.42 2.09
C GLU A 60 -4.77 13.42 2.43
N SER A 61 -5.87 13.44 1.67
CA SER A 61 -6.97 12.48 1.79
C SER A 61 -6.48 11.05 1.54
N ALA A 62 -5.63 10.85 0.52
CA ALA A 62 -5.03 9.54 0.25
C ALA A 62 -4.14 9.05 1.40
N ILE A 63 -3.34 9.91 2.02
CA ILE A 63 -2.53 9.57 3.21
C ILE A 63 -3.43 9.20 4.39
N PHE A 64 -4.48 9.99 4.65
CA PHE A 64 -5.43 9.72 5.73
C PHE A 64 -6.11 8.36 5.55
N MET A 65 -6.68 8.10 4.37
CA MET A 65 -7.33 6.84 4.03
C MET A 65 -6.35 5.66 4.07
N ALA A 66 -5.13 5.83 3.56
CA ALA A 66 -4.08 4.82 3.62
C ALA A 66 -3.75 4.43 5.08
N LYS A 67 -3.69 5.40 6.01
CA LYS A 67 -3.49 5.11 7.44
C LYS A 67 -4.67 4.32 8.01
N GLN A 68 -5.90 4.67 7.66
CA GLN A 68 -7.09 3.91 8.08
C GLN A 68 -7.06 2.45 7.59
N TRP A 69 -6.74 2.22 6.30
CA TRP A 69 -6.62 0.86 5.76
C TRP A 69 -5.47 0.09 6.42
N TYR A 70 -4.34 0.76 6.69
CA TYR A 70 -3.20 0.14 7.36
C TYR A 70 -3.54 -0.32 8.78
N GLN A 71 -4.33 0.46 9.52
CA GLN A 71 -4.78 0.13 10.88
C GLN A 71 -5.78 -1.05 10.93
N GLN A 72 -6.46 -1.34 9.82
CA GLN A 72 -7.38 -2.47 9.71
C GLN A 72 -6.65 -3.80 9.45
N LEU A 73 -5.36 -3.77 9.11
CA LEU A 73 -4.58 -4.98 8.87
C LEU A 73 -4.36 -5.76 10.17
N PRO A 74 -4.36 -7.11 10.11
CA PRO A 74 -4.08 -7.92 11.28
C PRO A 74 -2.63 -7.74 11.75
N ASN A 75 -2.37 -8.03 13.03
CA ASN A 75 -0.99 -8.20 13.49
C ASN A 75 -0.40 -9.46 12.85
N PHE A 76 0.81 -9.35 12.29
CA PHE A 76 1.51 -10.43 11.60
C PHE A 76 2.58 -11.13 12.46
N TYR A 77 2.78 -10.70 13.71
CA TYR A 77 3.87 -11.17 14.57
C TYR A 77 3.95 -12.71 14.68
N ASP A 78 2.81 -13.39 14.80
CA ASP A 78 2.74 -14.86 14.92
C ASP A 78 2.31 -15.57 13.61
N LYS A 79 2.24 -14.84 12.49
CA LYS A 79 1.75 -15.39 11.22
C LYS A 79 2.92 -15.81 10.32
N LEU A 80 2.83 -17.01 9.75
CA LEU A 80 3.79 -17.50 8.74
C LEU A 80 3.96 -16.49 7.61
N GLU A 81 5.19 -16.34 7.11
CA GLU A 81 5.56 -15.36 6.09
C GLU A 81 4.72 -15.50 4.80
N ASN A 82 4.42 -16.75 4.41
CA ASN A 82 3.61 -17.06 3.24
C ASN A 82 2.10 -17.25 3.54
N SER A 83 1.61 -16.60 4.60
CA SER A 83 0.17 -16.61 4.95
C SER A 83 -0.46 -15.23 4.73
N ASN A 84 -1.76 -15.19 4.45
CA ASN A 84 -2.55 -13.96 4.25
C ASN A 84 -1.99 -13.08 3.12
N PRO A 85 -1.87 -13.60 1.88
CA PRO A 85 -1.26 -12.87 0.77
C PRO A 85 -1.92 -11.52 0.49
N GLU A 86 -3.24 -11.42 0.64
CA GLU A 86 -3.99 -10.18 0.42
C GLU A 86 -3.61 -9.09 1.43
N ASP A 87 -3.64 -9.42 2.73
CA ASP A 87 -3.26 -8.47 3.78
C ASP A 87 -1.79 -8.05 3.64
N ARG A 88 -0.90 -8.98 3.27
CA ARG A 88 0.51 -8.69 3.05
C ARG A 88 0.74 -7.82 1.82
N GLY A 89 -0.01 -8.06 0.74
CA GLY A 89 0.00 -7.22 -0.45
C GLY A 89 -0.46 -5.80 -0.15
N THR A 90 -1.57 -5.66 0.56
CA THR A 90 -2.09 -4.36 1.02
C THR A 90 -1.06 -3.64 1.88
N LYS A 91 -0.50 -4.32 2.89
CA LYS A 91 0.54 -3.78 3.77
C LYS A 91 1.73 -3.24 2.97
N GLN A 92 2.26 -4.04 2.05
CA GLN A 92 3.42 -3.65 1.25
C GLN A 92 3.12 -2.44 0.36
N ALA A 93 1.96 -2.42 -0.29
CA ALA A 93 1.56 -1.29 -1.13
C ALA A 93 1.46 0.01 -0.33
N LEU A 94 0.84 -0.04 0.85
CA LEU A 94 0.69 1.12 1.74
C LEU A 94 2.04 1.60 2.29
N GLU A 95 2.93 0.69 2.72
CA GLU A 95 4.26 1.08 3.19
C GLU A 95 5.10 1.76 2.09
N ILE A 96 5.02 1.27 0.84
CA ILE A 96 5.68 1.90 -0.30
C ILE A 96 5.09 3.28 -0.57
N PHE A 97 3.76 3.42 -0.53
CA PHE A 97 3.09 4.71 -0.70
C PHE A 97 3.50 5.71 0.38
N PHE A 98 3.52 5.31 1.65
CA PHE A 98 3.98 6.19 2.74
C PHE A 98 5.41 6.68 2.52
N ARG A 99 6.32 5.79 2.09
CA ARG A 99 7.70 6.18 1.74
C ARG A 99 7.73 7.17 0.58
N ALA A 100 6.92 6.95 -0.45
CA ALA A 100 6.80 7.85 -1.59
C ALA A 100 6.25 9.23 -1.21
N CYS A 101 5.41 9.30 -0.18
CA CYS A 101 4.89 10.56 0.37
C CYS A 101 5.77 11.17 1.47
N GLY A 102 6.88 10.53 1.85
CA GLY A 102 7.75 10.98 2.94
C GLY A 102 7.13 10.83 4.35
N VAL A 103 6.12 9.99 4.53
CA VAL A 103 5.47 9.71 5.82
C VAL A 103 6.35 8.77 6.66
N GLU A 104 6.74 9.19 7.85
CA GLU A 104 7.57 8.38 8.74
C GLU A 104 6.78 7.28 9.45
N LYS A 105 7.45 6.18 9.83
CA LYS A 105 6.81 5.04 10.53
C LYS A 105 6.07 5.44 11.81
N LYS A 106 6.53 6.48 12.52
CA LYS A 106 5.89 6.99 13.75
C LYS A 106 4.51 7.59 13.44
N GLU A 107 4.39 8.31 12.33
CA GLU A 107 3.17 9.01 11.92
C GLU A 107 2.08 8.06 11.41
N ILE A 108 2.44 6.84 11.01
CA ILE A 108 1.49 5.79 10.61
C ILE A 108 0.72 5.26 11.83
N LYS A 109 1.34 5.27 13.02
CA LYS A 109 0.74 4.75 14.26
C LYS A 109 -0.12 5.77 15.02
N ASP A 110 0.13 7.07 14.85
CA ASP A 110 -0.48 8.13 15.68
C ASP A 110 -1.95 8.44 15.39
N THR A 111 -2.55 7.93 14.30
CA THR A 111 -3.95 8.26 13.95
C THR A 111 -4.98 7.70 14.94
N SER A 112 -4.59 6.80 15.85
CA SER A 112 -5.46 6.29 16.92
C SER A 112 -5.67 7.25 18.11
N SER A 113 -4.95 8.38 18.16
CA SER A 113 -4.97 9.29 19.34
C SER A 113 -5.96 10.47 19.22
N SER A 114 -6.56 10.70 18.05
CA SER A 114 -7.36 11.92 17.80
C SER A 114 -8.88 11.70 17.70
N ILE A 115 -9.39 10.50 18.02
CA ILE A 115 -10.84 10.18 18.03
C ILE A 115 -11.35 9.92 19.47
N ARG A 116 -10.62 10.43 20.48
CA ARG A 116 -11.09 10.45 21.88
C ARG A 116 -10.99 11.87 22.43
N ALA A 117 -11.93 12.71 22.04
CA ALA A 117 -12.28 13.95 22.71
C ALA A 117 -13.79 14.16 22.58
#